data_AF-B6XGQ5-F1
#
_entry.id   AF-B6XGQ5-F1
#
_cell.length_a   1.000
_cell.length_b   1.000
_cell.length_c   1.000
_cell.angle_alpha   90.00
_cell.angle_beta   90.00
_cell.angle_gamma   90.00
#
_symmetry.space_group_name_H-M   'P 1'
#
loop_
_entity.id
_entity.type
_entity.pdbx_description
1 polymer ?
#
loop_
_entity_poly.entity_id
_entity_poly.type
_entity_poly.pdbx_seq_one_letter_code
_entity_poly.pdbx_strand_id
1 'polypeptide(L)'
;MSEMSHLSTDKDIVVMIGAFCMLIGGIIGFFAKYFIELKKMKEAKKSIRQQMITNNIAPMRQAWINDVRNKASDFLSNCYFILSYQLAKGNNNQHFIQDFEEILKRELIRHSELFFYLQMALPFSRGVNNEDVSEAIRIHIKYINENLSSHSSVTQERHDDIFRVISCCSNNFKVLFKNEWNETKSLKEISNVKQKTEKLQTPECTCSVKNTSLH
;
A
#
# COMPACT_ATOMS: atom_id res chain seq x y z
N MET A 1 61.88 63.22 10.60
CA MET A 1 61.71 61.80 10.23
C MET A 1 60.43 61.29 10.89
N SER A 2 59.27 61.44 10.25
CA SER A 2 57.99 60.96 10.82
C SER A 2 56.88 60.73 9.79
N GLU A 3 57.16 60.75 8.49
CA GLU A 3 56.12 60.60 7.45
C GLU A 3 56.15 59.23 6.73
N MET A 4 57.18 58.41 6.94
CA MET A 4 57.26 57.07 6.31
C MET A 4 56.62 55.93 7.12
N SER A 5 56.23 56.14 8.39
CA SER A 5 55.58 55.07 9.16
C SER A 5 54.08 54.96 8.88
N HIS A 6 53.40 56.08 8.58
CA HIS A 6 51.94 56.10 8.45
C HIS A 6 51.42 55.47 7.14
N LEU A 7 52.26 55.43 6.08
CA LEU A 7 51.88 54.86 4.78
C LEU A 7 52.01 53.33 4.73
N SER A 8 52.85 52.74 5.60
CA SER A 8 52.98 51.28 5.76
C SER A 8 51.81 50.73 6.56
N THR A 9 51.44 51.41 7.66
CA THR A 9 50.37 50.97 8.56
C THR A 9 49.00 50.98 7.89
N ASP A 10 48.74 51.91 6.97
CA ASP A 10 47.46 52.03 6.27
C ASP A 10 47.22 50.88 5.26
N LYS A 11 48.28 50.40 4.60
CA LYS A 11 48.23 49.22 3.72
C LYS A 11 47.99 47.94 4.51
N ASP A 12 48.61 47.81 5.67
CA ASP A 12 48.45 46.63 6.54
C ASP A 12 47.04 46.54 7.12
N ILE A 13 46.41 47.66 7.46
CA ILE A 13 45.02 47.72 7.95
C ILE A 13 44.03 47.29 6.85
N VAL A 14 44.22 47.75 5.61
CA VAL A 14 43.34 47.38 4.49
C VAL A 14 43.45 45.90 4.15
N VAL A 15 44.65 45.31 4.20
CA VAL A 15 44.86 43.87 3.99
C VAL A 15 44.22 43.04 5.12
N MET A 16 44.32 43.50 6.37
CA MET A 16 43.67 42.85 7.52
C MET A 16 42.14 42.89 7.44
N ILE A 17 41.56 44.03 7.06
CA ILE A 17 40.09 44.16 6.85
C ILE A 17 39.64 43.28 5.68
N GLY A 18 40.41 43.27 4.58
CA GLY A 18 40.15 42.39 3.44
C GLY A 18 40.16 40.91 3.83
N ALA A 19 41.15 40.47 4.61
CA ALA A 19 41.24 39.11 5.11
C ALA A 19 40.08 38.75 6.06
N PHE A 20 39.65 39.68 6.92
CA PHE A 20 38.50 39.48 7.81
C PHE A 20 37.19 39.36 7.02
N CYS A 21 36.98 40.21 6.01
CA CYS A 21 35.80 40.13 5.13
C CYS A 21 35.76 38.82 4.34
N MET A 22 36.90 38.33 3.84
CA MET A 22 36.98 37.03 3.17
C MET A 22 36.73 35.87 4.14
N LEU A 23 37.21 35.95 5.39
CA LEU A 23 36.94 34.94 6.42
C LEU A 23 35.46 34.88 6.77
N ILE A 24 34.83 36.03 7.01
CA ILE A 24 33.40 36.11 7.34
C ILE A 24 32.56 35.65 6.14
N GLY A 25 32.88 36.10 4.92
CA GLY A 25 32.21 35.66 3.70
C GLY A 25 32.38 34.17 3.41
N GLY A 26 33.56 33.62 3.67
CA GLY A 26 33.86 32.19 3.54
C GLY A 26 33.10 31.33 4.54
N ILE A 27 33.01 31.78 5.80
CA ILE A 27 32.26 31.09 6.86
C ILE A 27 30.76 31.09 6.53
N ILE A 28 30.18 32.24 6.18
CA ILE A 28 28.76 32.34 5.81
C ILE A 28 28.44 31.49 4.57
N GLY A 29 29.30 31.54 3.55
CA GLY A 29 29.16 30.73 2.34
C GLY A 29 29.25 29.23 2.60
N PHE A 30 30.16 28.81 3.49
CA PHE A 30 30.29 27.41 3.91
C PHE A 30 29.06 26.91 4.66
N PHE A 31 28.54 27.68 5.63
CA PHE A 31 27.32 27.31 6.35
C PHE A 31 26.10 27.28 5.42
N ALA A 32 25.95 28.25 4.51
CA ALA A 32 24.86 28.25 3.54
C ALA A 32 24.90 27.01 2.63
N LYS A 33 26.09 26.66 2.11
CA LYS A 33 26.29 25.46 1.30
C LYS A 33 26.00 24.18 2.10
N TYR A 34 26.46 24.11 3.34
CA TYR A 34 26.22 22.98 4.24
C TYR A 34 24.72 22.77 4.52
N PHE A 35 23.97 23.83 4.81
CA PHE A 35 22.51 23.75 5.02
C PHE A 35 21.76 23.34 3.75
N ILE A 36 22.17 23.85 2.59
CA ILE A 36 21.60 23.46 1.29
C ILE A 36 21.85 21.98 1.00
N GLU A 37 23.07 21.50 1.22
CA GLU A 37 23.42 20.08 1.02
C GLU A 37 22.69 19.16 2.00
N LEU A 38 22.57 19.55 3.28
CA LEU A 38 21.76 18.82 4.25
C LEU A 38 20.28 18.74 3.85
N LYS A 39 19.73 19.83 3.32
CA LYS A 39 18.34 19.87 2.82
C LYS A 39 18.17 18.94 1.61
N LYS A 40 19.08 19.01 0.63
CA LYS A 40 19.11 18.11 -0.53
C LYS A 40 19.21 16.63 -0.13
N MET A 41 20.05 16.30 0.86
CA MET A 41 20.19 14.93 1.37
C MET A 41 18.92 14.42 2.05
N LYS A 42 18.21 15.27 2.81
CA LYS A 42 16.92 14.90 3.43
C LYS A 42 15.84 14.69 2.37
N GLU A 43 15.80 15.54 1.35
CA GLU A 43 14.87 15.41 0.22
C GLU A 43 15.14 14.15 -0.61
N ALA A 44 16.41 13.84 -0.88
CA ALA A 44 16.84 12.62 -1.57
C ALA A 44 16.50 11.35 -0.77
N LYS A 45 16.72 11.33 0.55
CA LYS A 45 16.29 10.20 1.40
C LYS A 45 14.77 10.01 1.38
N LYS A 46 14.00 11.11 1.35
CA LYS A 46 12.54 11.07 1.25
C LYS A 46 12.06 10.63 -0.13
N SER A 47 12.76 11.00 -1.22
CA SER A 47 12.42 10.55 -2.58
C SER A 47 12.72 9.07 -2.76
N ILE A 48 13.87 8.58 -2.29
CA ILE A 48 14.25 7.15 -2.36
C ILE A 48 13.24 6.28 -1.59
N ARG A 49 12.88 6.65 -0.35
CA ARG A 49 11.84 5.93 0.40
C ARG A 49 10.51 5.90 -0.36
N GLN A 50 10.11 7.02 -0.96
CA GLN A 50 8.88 7.08 -1.74
C GLN A 50 8.95 6.21 -2.99
N GLN A 51 10.09 6.18 -3.70
CA GLN A 51 10.30 5.31 -4.86
C GLN A 51 10.24 3.83 -4.48
N MET A 52 10.84 3.44 -3.35
CA MET A 52 10.74 2.05 -2.86
C MET A 52 9.29 1.68 -2.48
N ILE A 53 8.58 2.58 -1.79
CA ILE A 53 7.17 2.39 -1.43
C ILE A 53 6.30 2.24 -2.69
N THR A 54 6.42 3.17 -3.65
CA THR A 54 5.58 3.15 -4.85
C THR A 54 5.92 1.98 -5.76
N ASN A 55 7.21 1.68 -5.98
CA ASN A 55 7.62 0.65 -6.95
C ASN A 55 7.42 -0.78 -6.42
N ASN A 56 7.44 -0.99 -5.10
CA ASN A 56 7.34 -2.35 -4.53
C ASN A 56 6.07 -2.56 -3.71
N ILE A 57 5.66 -1.60 -2.87
CA ILE A 57 4.54 -1.82 -1.92
C ILE A 57 3.19 -1.73 -2.63
N ALA A 58 2.98 -0.76 -3.52
CA ALA A 58 1.72 -0.62 -4.24
C ALA A 58 1.37 -1.85 -5.12
N PRO A 59 2.29 -2.43 -5.92
CA PRO A 59 1.98 -3.65 -6.68
C PRO A 59 1.79 -4.88 -5.79
N MET A 60 2.55 -5.03 -4.70
CA MET A 60 2.34 -6.13 -3.74
C MET A 60 0.98 -6.04 -3.05
N ARG A 61 0.56 -4.84 -2.64
CA ARG A 61 -0.76 -4.61 -2.04
C ARG A 61 -1.88 -4.91 -3.04
N GLN A 62 -1.72 -4.52 -4.30
CA GLN A 62 -2.68 -4.86 -5.35
C GLN A 62 -2.78 -6.37 -5.59
N ALA A 63 -1.65 -7.07 -5.60
CA ALA A 63 -1.61 -8.53 -5.75
C ALA A 63 -2.33 -9.21 -4.59
N TRP A 64 -2.09 -8.77 -3.35
CA TRP A 64 -2.79 -9.26 -2.16
C TRP A 64 -4.30 -8.98 -2.22
N ILE A 65 -4.73 -7.76 -2.58
CA ILE A 65 -6.17 -7.44 -2.74
C ILE A 65 -6.83 -8.40 -3.75
N ASN A 66 -6.18 -8.65 -4.88
CA ASN A 66 -6.73 -9.50 -5.92
C ASN A 66 -6.81 -10.97 -5.46
N ASP A 67 -5.78 -11.48 -4.80
CA ASP A 67 -5.74 -12.85 -4.31
C ASP A 67 -6.81 -13.07 -3.23
N VAL A 68 -6.86 -12.20 -2.21
CA VAL A 68 -7.87 -12.29 -1.14
C VAL A 68 -9.28 -12.11 -1.70
N ARG A 69 -9.50 -11.24 -2.69
CA ARG A 69 -10.82 -11.10 -3.34
C ARG A 69 -11.26 -12.39 -4.02
N ASN A 70 -10.36 -13.04 -4.76
CA ASN A 70 -10.67 -14.30 -5.43
C ASN A 70 -10.97 -15.40 -4.40
N LYS A 71 -10.11 -15.56 -3.38
CA LYS A 71 -10.30 -16.55 -2.32
C LYS A 71 -11.55 -16.30 -1.48
N ALA A 72 -11.89 -15.05 -1.21
CA ALA A 72 -13.13 -14.68 -0.53
C ALA A 72 -14.37 -14.99 -1.38
N SER A 73 -14.32 -14.71 -2.69
CA SER A 73 -15.41 -15.06 -3.61
C SER A 73 -15.64 -16.56 -3.66
N ASP A 74 -14.56 -17.34 -3.82
CA ASP A 74 -14.63 -18.80 -3.82
C ASP A 74 -15.18 -19.33 -2.50
N PHE A 75 -14.72 -18.78 -1.38
CA PHE A 75 -15.18 -19.19 -0.05
C PHE A 75 -16.69 -18.98 0.11
N LEU A 76 -17.18 -17.78 -0.21
CA LEU A 76 -18.60 -17.45 -0.09
C LEU A 76 -19.46 -18.29 -1.05
N SER A 77 -18.97 -18.54 -2.27
CA SER A 77 -19.63 -19.43 -3.24
C SER A 77 -19.74 -20.85 -2.69
N ASN A 78 -18.67 -21.39 -2.10
CA ASN A 78 -18.69 -22.71 -1.47
C ASN A 78 -19.66 -22.77 -0.30
N CYS A 79 -19.74 -21.71 0.52
CA CYS A 79 -20.73 -21.64 1.59
C CYS A 79 -22.15 -21.77 1.05
N TYR A 80 -22.50 -21.03 -0.02
CA TYR A 80 -23.81 -21.12 -0.64
C TYR A 80 -24.11 -22.51 -1.19
N PHE A 81 -23.13 -23.14 -1.84
CA PHE A 81 -23.30 -24.49 -2.39
C PHE A 81 -23.55 -25.52 -1.27
N ILE A 82 -22.71 -25.51 -0.22
CA ILE A 82 -22.83 -26.43 0.91
C ILE A 82 -24.19 -26.25 1.61
N LEU A 83 -24.63 -24.99 1.84
CA LEU A 83 -25.94 -24.72 2.43
C LEU A 83 -27.09 -25.23 1.57
N SER A 84 -27.03 -24.99 0.27
CA SER A 84 -28.06 -25.44 -0.67
C SER A 84 -28.16 -26.97 -0.67
N TYR A 85 -27.02 -27.66 -0.60
CA TYR A 85 -26.98 -29.11 -0.45
C TYR A 85 -27.58 -29.59 0.87
N GLN A 86 -27.23 -28.94 1.99
CA GLN A 86 -27.79 -29.27 3.30
C GLN A 86 -29.30 -29.07 3.35
N LEU A 87 -29.82 -28.02 2.72
CA LEU A 87 -31.25 -27.76 2.60
C LEU A 87 -31.94 -28.82 1.72
N ALA A 88 -31.35 -29.17 0.57
CA ALA A 88 -31.85 -30.24 -0.30
C ALA A 88 -31.90 -31.59 0.44
N LYS A 89 -30.89 -31.87 1.27
CA LYS A 89 -30.85 -33.04 2.18
C LYS A 89 -31.96 -33.00 3.21
N GLY A 90 -32.23 -31.84 3.82
CA GLY A 90 -33.35 -31.65 4.74
C GLY A 90 -34.72 -31.87 4.08
N ASN A 91 -34.85 -31.49 2.80
CA ASN A 91 -36.07 -31.63 2.01
C ASN A 91 -36.21 -33.00 1.30
N ASN A 92 -35.31 -33.95 1.55
CA ASN A 92 -35.29 -35.28 0.90
C ASN A 92 -35.25 -35.25 -0.64
N ASN A 93 -34.60 -34.25 -1.25
CA ASN A 93 -34.45 -34.19 -2.71
C ASN A 93 -33.35 -35.14 -3.20
N GLN A 94 -33.72 -36.41 -3.38
CA GLN A 94 -32.76 -37.50 -3.52
C GLN A 94 -31.97 -37.49 -4.83
N HIS A 95 -32.59 -36.99 -5.91
CA HIS A 95 -31.90 -36.83 -7.20
C HIS A 95 -30.77 -35.80 -7.11
N PHE A 96 -31.04 -34.64 -6.50
CA PHE A 96 -30.04 -33.60 -6.30
C PHE A 96 -28.88 -34.08 -5.40
N ILE A 97 -29.21 -34.81 -4.33
CA ILE A 97 -28.22 -35.30 -3.37
C ILE A 97 -27.23 -36.26 -4.05
N GLN A 98 -27.73 -37.18 -4.89
CA GLN A 98 -26.93 -38.16 -5.63
C GLN A 98 -26.06 -37.49 -6.69
N ASP A 99 -26.60 -36.55 -7.47
CA ASP A 99 -25.88 -35.87 -8.54
C ASP A 99 -24.69 -35.03 -8.03
N PHE A 100 -24.83 -34.48 -6.81
CA PHE A 100 -23.88 -33.50 -6.27
C PHE A 100 -23.02 -34.04 -5.11
N GLU A 101 -23.17 -35.30 -4.72
CA GLU A 101 -22.42 -35.86 -3.57
C GLU A 101 -20.90 -35.79 -3.75
N GLU A 102 -20.40 -36.21 -4.92
CA GLU A 102 -18.96 -36.16 -5.22
C GLU A 102 -18.43 -34.74 -5.38
N ILE A 103 -19.28 -33.82 -5.84
CA ILE A 103 -18.95 -32.40 -5.91
C ILE A 103 -18.83 -31.85 -4.48
N LEU A 104 -19.77 -32.17 -3.60
CA LEU A 104 -19.74 -31.75 -2.19
C LEU A 104 -18.46 -32.20 -1.48
N LYS A 105 -18.05 -33.46 -1.63
CA LYS A 105 -16.82 -33.96 -1.00
C LYS A 105 -15.61 -33.11 -1.36
N ARG A 106 -15.47 -32.76 -2.65
CA ARG A 106 -14.39 -31.87 -3.12
C ARG A 106 -14.53 -30.46 -2.57
N GLU A 107 -15.74 -29.91 -2.57
CA GLU A 107 -15.97 -28.55 -2.08
C GLU A 107 -15.78 -28.40 -0.58
N LEU A 108 -15.99 -29.44 0.22
CA LEU A 108 -15.69 -29.44 1.66
C LEU A 108 -14.19 -29.34 1.95
N ILE A 109 -13.36 -30.05 1.18
CA ILE A 109 -11.89 -29.95 1.28
C ILE A 109 -11.46 -28.54 0.90
N ARG A 110 -11.91 -28.06 -0.27
CA ARG A 110 -11.62 -26.70 -0.74
C ARG A 110 -12.09 -25.63 0.25
N HIS A 111 -13.27 -25.82 0.85
CA HIS A 111 -13.80 -24.91 1.87
C HIS A 111 -12.86 -24.78 3.07
N SER A 112 -12.33 -25.90 3.56
CA SER A 112 -11.38 -25.91 4.67
C SER A 112 -10.08 -25.17 4.32
N GLU A 113 -9.54 -25.39 3.12
CA GLU A 113 -8.36 -24.67 2.63
C GLU A 113 -8.60 -23.16 2.56
N LEU A 114 -9.74 -22.75 2.00
CA LEU A 114 -10.13 -21.34 1.89
C LEU A 114 -10.35 -20.68 3.25
N PHE A 115 -10.96 -21.41 4.19
CA PHE A 115 -11.13 -20.96 5.57
C PHE A 115 -9.77 -20.62 6.20
N PHE A 116 -8.81 -21.56 6.18
CA PHE A 116 -7.50 -21.33 6.77
C PHE A 116 -6.72 -20.24 6.03
N TYR A 117 -6.78 -20.22 4.70
CA TYR A 117 -6.15 -19.18 3.91
C TYR A 117 -6.65 -17.80 4.34
N LEU A 118 -7.96 -17.58 4.42
CA LEU A 118 -8.54 -16.29 4.78
C LEU A 118 -8.21 -15.89 6.22
N GLN A 119 -8.18 -16.85 7.16
CA GLN A 119 -7.72 -16.60 8.52
C GLN A 119 -6.25 -16.16 8.57
N MET A 120 -5.40 -16.64 7.67
CA MET A 120 -3.98 -16.27 7.67
C MET A 120 -3.71 -14.98 6.87
N ALA A 121 -4.45 -14.76 5.79
CA ALA A 121 -4.20 -13.67 4.84
C ALA A 121 -4.80 -12.32 5.26
N LEU A 122 -5.83 -12.32 6.10
CA LEU A 122 -6.46 -11.09 6.59
C LEU A 122 -5.54 -10.32 7.55
N PRO A 123 -5.59 -8.98 7.56
CA PRO A 123 -4.96 -8.19 8.61
C PRO A 123 -5.48 -8.60 9.99
N PHE A 124 -4.70 -8.28 11.02
CA PHE A 124 -5.07 -8.55 12.41
C PHE A 124 -4.60 -7.42 13.30
N SER A 125 -5.39 -7.19 14.34
CA SER A 125 -5.14 -6.08 15.25
C SER A 125 -3.80 -6.25 15.97
N ARG A 126 -2.98 -5.20 16.00
CA ARG A 126 -1.66 -5.18 16.67
C ARG A 126 -1.45 -3.86 17.40
N GLY A 127 -1.48 -3.91 18.73
CA GLY A 127 -1.20 -2.76 19.58
C GLY A 127 -2.21 -1.63 19.33
N VAL A 128 -1.75 -0.55 18.69
CA VAL A 128 -2.55 0.66 18.41
C VAL A 128 -3.32 0.55 17.08
N ASN A 129 -2.95 -0.37 16.19
CA ASN A 129 -3.64 -0.58 14.92
C ASN A 129 -4.81 -1.55 15.13
N ASN A 130 -6.01 -0.99 15.19
CA ASN A 130 -7.25 -1.75 15.20
C ASN A 130 -7.69 -2.10 13.77
N GLU A 131 -7.88 -3.39 13.54
CA GLU A 131 -8.30 -3.96 12.26
C GLU A 131 -9.77 -4.41 12.33
N ASP A 132 -10.66 -3.54 12.81
CA ASP A 132 -12.04 -3.87 13.19
C ASP A 132 -12.82 -4.57 12.06
N VAL A 133 -12.63 -4.13 10.81
CA VAL A 133 -13.29 -4.74 9.64
C VAL A 133 -12.78 -6.15 9.40
N SER A 134 -11.47 -6.37 9.51
CA SER A 134 -10.84 -7.67 9.32
C SER A 134 -11.24 -8.64 10.44
N GLU A 135 -11.32 -8.16 11.69
CA GLU A 135 -11.80 -8.96 12.82
C GLU A 135 -13.28 -9.35 12.66
N ALA A 136 -14.13 -8.42 12.21
CA ALA A 136 -15.53 -8.72 11.92
C ALA A 136 -15.66 -9.80 10.83
N ILE A 137 -14.83 -9.76 9.78
CA ILE A 137 -14.77 -10.81 8.76
C ILE A 137 -14.36 -12.15 9.39
N ARG A 138 -13.32 -12.18 10.22
CA ARG A 138 -12.85 -13.42 10.88
C ARG A 138 -13.95 -14.05 11.74
N ILE A 139 -14.68 -13.24 12.49
CA ILE A 139 -15.83 -13.66 13.31
C ILE A 139 -16.91 -14.28 12.41
N HIS A 140 -17.29 -13.61 11.32
CA HIS A 140 -18.30 -14.15 10.39
C HIS A 140 -17.84 -15.45 9.73
N ILE A 141 -16.60 -15.52 9.24
CA ILE A 141 -16.03 -16.72 8.62
C ILE A 141 -16.04 -17.90 9.61
N LYS A 142 -15.64 -17.66 10.86
CA LYS A 142 -15.65 -18.67 11.91
C LYS A 142 -17.08 -19.16 12.20
N TYR A 143 -18.03 -18.23 12.37
CA TYR A 143 -19.43 -18.57 12.58
C TYR A 143 -20.00 -19.41 11.43
N ILE A 144 -19.72 -19.02 10.18
CA ILE A 144 -20.16 -19.75 8.99
C ILE A 144 -19.58 -21.17 9.02
N ASN A 145 -18.26 -21.31 9.20
CA ASN A 145 -17.58 -22.61 9.20
C ASN A 145 -18.11 -23.55 10.29
N GLU A 146 -18.31 -23.06 11.51
CA GLU A 146 -18.88 -23.84 12.63
C GLU A 146 -20.30 -24.33 12.31
N ASN A 147 -21.11 -23.50 11.66
CA ASN A 147 -22.48 -23.86 11.31
C ASN A 147 -22.57 -24.80 10.10
N LEU A 148 -21.68 -24.66 9.11
CA LEU A 148 -21.59 -25.57 7.97
C LEU A 148 -21.07 -26.95 8.35
N SER A 149 -20.18 -27.03 9.35
CA SER A 149 -19.60 -28.29 9.81
C SER A 149 -20.59 -29.16 10.61
N SER A 150 -21.69 -28.57 11.11
CA SER A 150 -22.66 -29.32 11.91
C SER A 150 -23.43 -30.34 11.05
N HIS A 151 -23.38 -31.62 11.44
CA HIS A 151 -23.99 -32.74 10.70
C HIS A 151 -25.52 -32.84 10.81
N SER A 152 -26.14 -31.94 11.56
CA SER A 152 -27.59 -31.83 11.69
C SER A 152 -28.21 -31.25 10.42
N SER A 153 -29.39 -31.74 10.02
CA SER A 153 -30.21 -31.08 9.01
C SER A 153 -30.42 -29.61 9.37
N VAL A 154 -30.13 -28.72 8.43
CA VAL A 154 -30.32 -27.28 8.63
C VAL A 154 -31.80 -26.96 8.41
N THR A 155 -32.48 -26.50 9.46
CA THR A 155 -33.84 -25.93 9.35
C THR A 155 -33.83 -24.70 8.46
N GLN A 156 -34.93 -24.40 7.77
CA GLN A 156 -35.04 -23.20 6.93
C GLN A 156 -34.64 -21.90 7.66
N GLU A 157 -35.06 -21.73 8.93
CA GLU A 157 -34.71 -20.57 9.74
C GLU A 157 -33.19 -20.41 9.93
N ARG A 158 -32.52 -21.50 10.33
CA ARG A 158 -31.05 -21.53 10.44
C ARG A 158 -30.36 -21.30 9.10
N HIS A 159 -30.91 -21.80 7.99
CA HIS A 159 -30.40 -21.54 6.65
C HIS A 159 -30.43 -20.03 6.35
N ASP A 160 -31.55 -19.37 6.60
CA ASP A 160 -31.74 -17.94 6.34
C ASP A 160 -30.83 -17.07 7.25
N ASP A 161 -30.62 -17.48 8.50
CA ASP A 161 -29.66 -16.84 9.40
C ASP A 161 -28.22 -16.93 8.89
N ILE A 162 -27.77 -18.10 8.45
CA ILE A 162 -26.42 -18.26 7.88
C ILE A 162 -26.29 -17.44 6.60
N PHE A 163 -27.32 -17.43 5.74
CA PHE A 163 -27.35 -16.61 4.52
C PHE A 163 -27.19 -15.11 4.82
N ARG A 164 -27.87 -14.63 5.87
CA ARG A 164 -27.70 -13.25 6.37
C ARG A 164 -26.26 -12.98 6.79
N VAL A 165 -25.64 -13.90 7.53
CA VAL A 165 -24.24 -13.75 7.95
C VAL A 165 -23.27 -13.78 6.75
N ILE A 166 -23.50 -14.62 5.75
CA ILE A 166 -22.72 -14.64 4.50
C ILE A 166 -22.83 -13.28 3.79
N SER A 167 -24.03 -12.70 3.73
CA SER A 167 -24.26 -11.38 3.15
C SER A 167 -23.54 -10.27 3.91
N CYS A 168 -23.59 -10.29 5.25
CA CYS A 168 -22.82 -9.38 6.11
C CYS A 168 -21.30 -9.53 5.89
N CYS A 169 -20.82 -10.77 5.80
CA CYS A 169 -19.42 -11.08 5.51
C CYS A 169 -18.98 -10.52 4.16
N SER A 170 -19.78 -10.73 3.11
CA SER A 170 -19.54 -10.15 1.77
C SER A 170 -19.44 -8.63 1.80
N ASN A 171 -20.31 -7.97 2.56
CA ASN A 171 -20.27 -6.51 2.70
C ASN A 171 -19.01 -6.04 3.43
N ASN A 172 -18.58 -6.72 4.49
CA ASN A 172 -17.33 -6.38 5.17
C ASN A 172 -16.11 -6.57 4.26
N PHE A 173 -16.07 -7.64 3.45
CA PHE A 173 -15.03 -7.79 2.43
C PHE A 173 -15.01 -6.64 1.43
N LYS A 174 -16.18 -6.18 0.94
CA LYS A 174 -16.26 -5.01 0.04
C LYS A 174 -15.72 -3.74 0.71
N VAL A 175 -16.04 -3.53 1.98
CA VAL A 175 -15.53 -2.38 2.76
C VAL A 175 -14.01 -2.48 2.90
N LEU A 176 -13.49 -3.64 3.31
CA LEU A 176 -12.05 -3.89 3.41
C LEU A 176 -11.34 -3.59 2.09
N PHE A 177 -11.78 -4.20 0.99
CA PHE A 177 -11.14 -4.00 -0.32
C PHE A 177 -11.22 -2.56 -0.82
N LYS A 178 -12.30 -1.84 -0.49
CA LYS A 178 -12.43 -0.42 -0.84
C LYS A 178 -11.42 0.44 -0.06
N ASN A 179 -11.26 0.19 1.23
CA ASN A 179 -10.29 0.91 2.07
C ASN A 179 -8.86 0.66 1.57
N GLU A 180 -8.53 -0.60 1.35
CA GLU A 180 -7.23 -1.05 0.83
C GLU A 180 -6.91 -0.48 -0.56
N TRP A 181 -7.91 -0.42 -1.44
CA TRP A 181 -7.78 0.21 -2.75
C TRP A 181 -7.52 1.70 -2.66
N ASN A 182 -8.24 2.43 -1.79
CA ASN A 182 -8.06 3.87 -1.61
C ASN A 182 -6.66 4.20 -1.10
N GLU A 183 -6.16 3.43 -0.14
CA GLU A 183 -4.79 3.58 0.34
C GLU A 183 -3.77 3.28 -0.78
N THR A 184 -3.96 2.19 -1.53
CA THR A 184 -3.10 1.84 -2.67
C THR A 184 -3.07 2.97 -3.73
N LYS A 185 -4.22 3.59 -4.00
CA LYS A 185 -4.33 4.71 -4.94
C LYS A 185 -3.56 5.94 -4.45
N SER A 186 -3.69 6.28 -3.16
CA SER A 186 -2.99 7.42 -2.56
C SER A 186 -1.46 7.33 -2.71
N LEU A 187 -0.90 6.10 -2.66
CA LEU A 187 0.53 5.86 -2.85
C LEU A 187 1.00 6.13 -4.29
N LYS A 188 0.13 5.93 -5.29
CA LYS A 188 0.41 6.21 -6.71
C LYS A 188 0.25 7.69 -7.06
N GLU A 189 -0.66 8.41 -6.41
CA GLU A 189 -0.84 9.85 -6.66
C GLU A 189 0.38 10.66 -6.16
N ILE A 190 0.97 10.28 -5.03
CA ILE A 190 2.19 10.92 -4.50
C ILE A 190 3.40 10.74 -5.44
N SER A 191 3.51 9.61 -6.15
CA SER A 191 4.60 9.38 -7.10
C SER A 191 4.45 10.20 -8.39
N ASN A 192 3.23 10.34 -8.90
CA ASN A 192 2.97 11.04 -10.17
C ASN A 192 3.24 12.54 -10.05
N VAL A 193 2.94 13.16 -8.91
CA VAL A 193 3.23 14.59 -8.66
C VAL A 193 4.74 14.86 -8.70
N LYS A 194 5.57 13.97 -8.15
CA LYS A 194 7.03 14.14 -8.15
C LYS A 194 7.66 13.96 -9.53
N GLN A 195 7.23 12.95 -10.30
CA GLN A 195 7.72 12.76 -11.67
C GLN A 195 7.39 13.95 -12.58
N LYS A 196 6.23 14.57 -12.40
CA LYS A 196 5.85 15.79 -13.14
C LYS A 196 6.69 17.01 -12.74
N THR A 197 7.15 17.06 -11.49
CA THR A 197 8.02 18.14 -10.98
C THR A 197 9.46 17.97 -11.48
N GLU A 198 9.99 16.74 -11.54
CA GLU A 198 11.32 16.45 -12.11
C GLU A 198 11.36 16.72 -13.63
N LYS A 199 10.31 16.38 -14.38
CA LYS A 199 10.23 16.68 -15.82
C LYS A 199 10.13 18.17 -16.15
N LEU A 200 9.66 19.01 -15.20
CA LEU A 200 9.63 20.47 -15.38
C LEU A 200 10.97 21.16 -15.06
N GLN A 201 11.93 20.46 -14.44
CA GLN A 201 13.23 21.05 -14.04
C GLN A 201 14.38 20.79 -15.03
N THR A 202 14.15 20.05 -16.11
CA THR A 202 15.10 19.93 -17.22
C THR A 202 14.60 20.74 -18.41
N PRO A 203 15.09 21.97 -18.64
CA PRO A 203 14.94 22.59 -19.95
C PRO A 203 15.90 21.86 -20.91
N GLU A 204 15.34 21.16 -21.89
CA GLU A 204 16.08 20.70 -23.07
C GLU A 204 16.57 21.93 -23.85
N CYS A 205 17.81 22.35 -23.60
CA CYS A 205 18.52 23.24 -24.51
C CYS A 205 18.90 22.45 -25.78
N THR A 206 18.02 22.43 -26.76
CA THR A 206 18.37 22.05 -28.14
C THR A 206 18.89 23.28 -28.88
N CYS A 207 20.18 23.59 -28.72
CA CYS A 207 20.87 24.49 -29.64
C CYS A 207 21.35 23.69 -30.85
N SER A 208 20.58 23.79 -31.94
CA SER A 208 20.99 23.40 -33.29
C SER A 208 22.18 24.26 -33.73
N VAL A 209 23.34 23.63 -33.92
CA VAL A 209 24.49 24.25 -34.57
C VAL A 209 24.45 23.89 -36.06
N LYS A 210 23.97 24.82 -36.88
CA LYS A 210 24.28 24.85 -38.31
C LYS A 210 25.74 25.28 -38.46
N ASN A 211 26.63 24.36 -38.82
CA ASN A 211 27.97 24.72 -39.27
C ASN A 211 27.93 25.09 -40.76
N THR A 212 28.09 26.38 -41.01
CA THR A 212 28.53 26.98 -42.28
C THR A 212 30.04 27.21 -42.23
N SER A 213 30.79 26.60 -43.16
CA SER A 213 31.96 27.15 -43.87
C SER A 213 32.57 26.04 -44.75
N LEU A 214 32.43 26.09 -46.07
CA LEU A 214 33.38 26.70 -47.02
C LEU A 214 34.82 26.12 -46.89
N HIS A 215 35.11 25.13 -47.73
CA HIS A 215 36.18 25.20 -48.74
C HIS A 215 35.89 24.23 -49.88
#